data_AF-A0A352S3Z0-F1
#
_entry.id   AF-A0A352S3Z0-F1
#
_cell.length_a   1.000
_cell.length_b   1.000
_cell.length_c   1.000
_cell.angle_alpha   90.00
_cell.angle_beta   90.00
_cell.angle_gamma   90.00
#
_symmetry.space_group_name_H-M   'P 1'
#
loop_
_entity.id
_entity.type
_entity.pdbx_description
1 polymer ?
#
loop_
_entity_poly.entity_id
_entity_poly.type
_entity_poly.pdbx_seq_one_letter_code
_entity_poly.pdbx_strand_id
1 'polypeptide(L)'
;LAVTSEKRATAAPGLPTAQEAGLKGYVVTAWKGLMVPAHTPRPVVDKLNQAMVKILARPELRKKLVELGAEPVGDTPEQFGQQIRADAAWWAALVKSTGTTLE
;
A
#
# COMPACT_ATOMS: atom_id res chain seq x y z
N LEU A 1 -0.10 10.68 -19.17
CA LEU A 1 -0.66 9.93 -18.01
C LEU A 1 0.43 9.01 -17.47
N ALA A 2 0.62 8.95 -16.16
CA ALA A 2 1.64 8.11 -15.52
C ALA A 2 1.09 7.54 -14.20
N VAL A 3 1.54 6.35 -13.81
CA VAL A 3 1.22 5.77 -12.50
C VAL A 3 2.20 6.30 -11.45
N THR A 4 1.74 6.50 -10.22
CA THR A 4 2.53 7.10 -9.14
C THR A 4 3.21 6.06 -8.25
N SER A 5 3.03 4.78 -8.56
CA SER A 5 3.76 3.67 -7.96
C SER A 5 5.21 3.62 -8.45
N GLU A 6 6.08 3.02 -7.64
CA GLU A 6 7.49 2.84 -7.98
C GLU A 6 7.69 1.97 -9.23
N LYS A 7 6.77 1.02 -9.45
CA LYS A 7 6.74 0.11 -10.59
C LYS A 7 5.48 0.35 -11.41
N ARG A 8 5.50 -0.02 -12.69
CA ARG A 8 4.31 0.01 -13.54
C ARG A 8 3.21 -0.88 -12.97
N ALA A 9 1.96 -0.43 -13.07
CA ALA A 9 0.82 -1.19 -12.60
C ALA A 9 0.53 -2.36 -13.54
N THR A 10 0.22 -3.53 -12.99
CA THR A 10 -0.14 -4.72 -13.79
C THR A 10 -1.39 -4.46 -14.63
N ALA A 11 -2.31 -3.64 -14.11
CA ALA A 11 -3.54 -3.24 -14.79
C ALA A 11 -3.32 -2.31 -15.99
N ALA A 12 -2.15 -1.65 -16.08
CA ALA A 12 -1.85 -0.66 -17.11
C ALA A 12 -0.36 -0.68 -17.50
N PRO A 13 0.16 -1.78 -18.09
CA PRO A 13 1.59 -1.95 -18.35
C PRO A 13 2.17 -0.97 -19.37
N GLY A 14 1.31 -0.40 -20.23
CA GLY A 14 1.69 0.62 -21.21
C GLY A 14 1.89 2.02 -20.60
N LEU A 15 1.41 2.27 -19.37
CA LEU A 15 1.60 3.56 -18.72
C LEU A 15 2.96 3.60 -17.99
N PRO A 16 3.77 4.67 -18.19
CA PRO A 16 5.00 4.83 -17.46
C PRO A 16 4.74 5.15 -15.98
N THR A 17 5.75 4.97 -15.13
CA THR A 17 5.71 5.51 -13.77
C THR A 17 5.97 7.02 -13.80
N ALA A 18 5.62 7.74 -12.73
CA ALA A 18 5.93 9.15 -12.57
C ALA A 18 7.46 9.38 -12.62
N GLN A 19 8.24 8.43 -12.07
CA GLN A 19 9.70 8.46 -12.14
C GLN A 19 10.21 8.34 -13.58
N GLU A 20 9.67 7.40 -14.37
CA GLU A 20 10.00 7.24 -15.79
C GLU A 20 9.59 8.47 -16.62
N ALA A 21 8.55 9.19 -16.19
CA ALA A 21 8.07 10.43 -16.79
C ALA A 21 8.84 11.69 -16.34
N GLY A 22 9.91 11.54 -15.56
CA GLY A 22 10.80 12.65 -15.15
C GLY A 22 10.52 13.23 -13.77
N LEU A 23 9.48 12.77 -13.06
CA LEU A 23 9.18 13.17 -11.67
C LEU A 23 9.94 12.29 -10.68
N LYS A 24 11.25 12.52 -10.58
CA LYS A 24 12.13 11.75 -9.68
C LYS A 24 11.67 11.87 -8.22
N GLY A 25 11.65 10.75 -7.50
CA GLY A 25 11.23 10.70 -6.10
C GLY A 25 9.72 10.83 -5.87
N TYR A 26 8.92 11.02 -6.92
CA TYR A 26 7.47 11.06 -6.80
C TYR A 26 6.89 9.65 -6.76
N VAL A 27 6.77 9.10 -5.55
CA VAL A 27 6.10 7.83 -5.27
C VAL A 27 5.01 8.07 -4.24
N VAL A 28 3.76 8.08 -4.69
CA VAL A 28 2.59 8.31 -3.83
C VAL A 28 1.56 7.26 -4.18
N THR A 29 1.35 6.29 -3.31
CA THR A 29 0.39 5.20 -3.52
C THR A 29 -0.64 5.19 -2.39
N ALA A 30 -1.83 4.67 -2.70
CA ALA A 30 -2.84 4.39 -1.69
C ALA A 30 -2.80 2.89 -1.38
N TRP A 31 -2.68 2.55 -0.11
CA TRP A 31 -2.74 1.17 0.36
C TRP A 31 -4.00 0.92 1.18
N LYS A 32 -4.37 -0.36 1.29
CA LYS A 32 -5.42 -0.85 2.18
C LYS A 32 -4.82 -1.98 3.02
N GLY A 33 -5.21 -2.06 4.29
CA GLY A 33 -4.81 -3.15 5.16
C GLY A 33 -5.74 -3.31 6.35
N LEU A 34 -5.49 -4.37 7.13
CA LEU A 34 -6.27 -4.71 8.31
C LEU A 34 -5.49 -4.36 9.58
N MET A 35 -6.16 -3.74 10.54
CA MET A 35 -5.60 -3.40 11.85
C MET A 35 -6.39 -4.10 12.95
N VAL A 36 -5.73 -4.32 14.09
CA VAL A 36 -6.30 -4.92 15.30
C VAL A 36 -5.91 -4.08 16.52
N PRO A 37 -6.59 -4.21 17.68
CA PRO A 37 -6.19 -3.52 18.90
C PRO A 37 -4.71 -3.78 19.26
N ALA A 38 -4.02 -2.76 19.78
CA ALA A 38 -2.56 -2.78 20.01
C ALA A 38 -2.05 -3.96 20.87
N HIS A 39 -2.87 -4.45 21.81
CA HIS A 39 -2.52 -5.54 22.72
C HIS A 39 -3.10 -6.89 22.30
N THR A 40 -3.52 -7.04 21.03
CA THR A 40 -3.99 -8.31 20.49
C THR A 40 -2.86 -9.35 20.58
N PRO A 41 -3.08 -10.53 21.19
CA PRO A 41 -2.04 -11.55 21.33
C PRO A 41 -1.45 -11.96 19.98
N ARG A 42 -0.12 -12.12 19.95
CA ARG A 42 0.63 -12.45 18.73
C ARG A 42 0.07 -13.64 17.94
N PRO A 43 -0.33 -14.76 18.56
CA PRO A 43 -0.91 -15.89 17.83
C PRO A 43 -2.20 -15.55 17.07
N VAL A 44 -3.00 -14.59 17.56
CA VAL A 44 -4.22 -14.14 16.87
C VAL A 44 -3.86 -13.31 15.64
N VAL A 45 -2.88 -12.42 15.77
CA VAL A 45 -2.37 -11.61 14.64
C VAL A 45 -1.83 -12.51 13.54
N ASP A 46 -1.00 -13.49 13.90
CA ASP A 46 -0.40 -14.40 12.93
C ASP A 46 -1.46 -15.25 12.21
N LYS A 47 -2.48 -15.74 12.95
CA LYS A 47 -3.59 -16.48 12.35
C LYS A 47 -4.39 -15.63 11.36
N LEU A 48 -4.67 -14.37 11.69
CA LEU A 48 -5.37 -13.44 10.80
C LEU A 48 -4.53 -13.14 9.56
N ASN A 49 -3.25 -12.84 9.72
CA ASN A 49 -2.33 -12.59 8.60
C ASN A 49 -2.28 -13.79 7.66
N GLN A 50 -2.10 -15.00 8.17
CA GLN A 50 -2.08 -16.22 7.36
C GLN A 50 -3.38 -16.43 6.58
N ALA A 51 -4.54 -16.16 7.20
CA ALA A 51 -5.82 -16.25 6.52
C ALA A 51 -5.93 -15.21 5.38
N MET A 52 -5.50 -13.97 5.62
CA MET A 52 -5.51 -12.90 4.63
C MET A 52 -4.59 -13.21 3.45
N VAL A 53 -3.35 -13.65 3.70
CA VAL A 53 -2.40 -14.04 2.66
C VAL A 53 -2.97 -15.14 1.77
N LYS A 54 -3.61 -16.16 2.37
CA LYS A 54 -4.28 -17.24 1.63
C LYS A 54 -5.42 -16.74 0.76
N ILE A 55 -6.22 -15.79 1.25
CA ILE A 55 -7.34 -15.22 0.49
C ILE A 55 -6.83 -14.36 -0.67
N LEU A 56 -5.82 -13.51 -0.45
CA LEU A 56 -5.23 -12.66 -1.48
C LEU A 56 -4.51 -13.43 -2.58
N ALA A 57 -4.06 -14.66 -2.28
CA ALA A 57 -3.46 -15.57 -3.26
C ALA A 57 -4.51 -16.23 -4.19
N ARG A 58 -5.81 -16.12 -3.91
CA ARG A 58 -6.85 -16.73 -4.74
C ARG A 58 -6.90 -16.04 -6.12
N PRO A 59 -6.80 -16.79 -7.24
CA PRO A 59 -6.70 -16.20 -8.57
C PRO A 59 -7.85 -15.24 -8.92
N GLU A 60 -9.09 -15.61 -8.56
CA GLU A 60 -10.28 -14.82 -8.83
C GLU A 60 -10.29 -13.48 -8.09
N LEU A 61 -9.86 -13.49 -6.82
CA LEU A 61 -9.75 -12.27 -6.04
C LEU A 61 -8.59 -11.40 -6.52
N ARG A 62 -7.43 -12.01 -6.79
CA ARG A 62 -6.27 -11.30 -7.32
C ARG A 62 -6.61 -10.60 -8.62
N LYS A 63 -7.25 -11.29 -9.56
CA LYS A 63 -7.71 -10.72 -10.83
C LYS A 63 -8.62 -9.52 -10.60
N LYS A 64 -9.66 -9.67 -9.76
CA LYS A 64 -10.60 -8.58 -9.46
C LYS A 64 -9.91 -7.36 -8.82
N LEU A 65 -8.95 -7.58 -7.92
CA LEU A 65 -8.20 -6.48 -7.30
C LEU A 65 -7.31 -5.76 -8.31
N VAL A 66 -6.65 -6.49 -9.21
CA VAL A 66 -5.87 -5.90 -10.31
C VAL A 66 -6.76 -5.11 -11.26
N GLU A 67 -7.95 -5.62 -11.61
CA GLU A 67 -8.94 -4.88 -12.42
C GLU A 67 -9.37 -3.57 -11.76
N LEU A 68 -9.38 -3.52 -10.42
CA LEU A 68 -9.64 -2.31 -9.63
C LEU A 68 -8.39 -1.43 -9.42
N GLY A 69 -7.26 -1.75 -10.07
CA GLY A 69 -6.00 -1.01 -9.98
C GLY A 69 -5.23 -1.24 -8.67
N ALA A 70 -5.56 -2.27 -7.90
CA ALA A 70 -4.84 -2.64 -6.69
C ALA A 70 -3.85 -3.79 -6.97
N GLU A 71 -2.72 -3.77 -6.27
CA GLU A 71 -1.74 -4.86 -6.30
C GLU A 71 -1.82 -5.64 -4.98
N PRO A 72 -2.36 -6.87 -4.97
CA PRO A 72 -2.45 -7.65 -3.74
C PRO A 72 -1.07 -8.07 -3.27
N VAL A 73 -0.73 -7.63 -2.06
CA VAL A 73 0.53 -7.94 -1.36
C VAL A 73 0.26 -8.83 -0.15
N GLY A 74 1.19 -9.74 0.14
CA GLY A 74 1.09 -10.72 1.23
C GLY A 74 2.05 -10.39 2.37
N ASP A 75 2.12 -9.11 2.75
CA ASP A 75 3.09 -8.61 3.73
C ASP A 75 2.94 -9.28 5.10
N THR A 76 4.04 -9.33 5.86
CA THR A 76 3.99 -9.68 7.28
C THR A 76 3.42 -8.51 8.11
N PRO A 77 2.92 -8.76 9.33
CA PRO A 77 2.49 -7.69 10.23
C PRO A 77 3.58 -6.64 10.49
N GLU A 78 4.84 -7.05 10.55
CA GLU A 78 5.99 -6.15 10.74
C GLU A 78 6.21 -5.24 9.55
N GLN A 79 6.17 -5.80 8.33
CA GLN A 79 6.36 -5.05 7.09
C GLN A 79 5.26 -4.00 6.95
N PHE A 80 4.01 -4.39 7.16
CA PHE A 80 2.90 -3.45 7.08
C PHE A 80 2.97 -2.39 8.19
N GLY A 81 3.35 -2.77 9.41
CA GLY A 81 3.60 -1.83 10.50
C GLY A 81 4.73 -0.83 10.20
N GLN A 82 5.76 -1.26 9.48
CA GLN A 82 6.87 -0.40 9.04
C GLN A 82 6.41 0.59 7.97
N GLN A 83 5.60 0.14 7.01
CA GLN A 83 4.99 1.01 6.00
C GLN A 83 4.11 2.09 6.63
N ILE A 84 3.23 1.73 7.57
CA ILE A 84 2.39 2.70 8.28
C ILE A 84 3.24 3.79 8.95
N ARG A 85 4.33 3.40 9.64
CA ARG A 85 5.23 4.34 10.32
C ARG A 85 5.97 5.25 9.33
N ALA A 86 6.46 4.70 8.23
CA ALA A 86 7.17 5.45 7.21
C ALA A 86 6.25 6.49 6.54
N ASP A 87 5.06 6.05 6.13
CA ASP A 87 4.09 6.92 5.47
C ASP A 87 3.58 8.00 6.42
N ALA A 88 3.23 7.65 7.66
CA ALA A 88 2.80 8.63 8.65
C ALA A 88 3.87 9.71 8.88
N ALA A 89 5.15 9.34 8.96
CA ALA A 89 6.24 10.28 9.11
C ALA A 89 6.38 11.21 7.88
N TRP A 90 6.30 10.65 6.68
CA TRP A 90 6.40 11.41 5.43
C TRP A 90 5.22 12.38 5.25
N TRP A 91 3.99 11.91 5.44
CA TRP A 91 2.79 12.74 5.35
C TRP A 91 2.77 13.84 6.42
N ALA A 92 3.19 13.54 7.65
CA ALA A 92 3.31 14.56 8.69
C ALA A 92 4.33 15.64 8.33
N ALA A 93 5.46 15.29 7.71
CA ALA A 93 6.44 16.25 7.23
C ALA A 93 5.88 17.12 6.10
N LEU A 94 5.13 16.53 5.17
CA LEU A 94 4.48 17.24 4.07
C LEU A 94 3.43 18.24 4.59
N VAL A 95 2.51 17.80 5.45
CA VAL A 95 1.47 18.66 6.03
C VAL A 95 2.09 19.86 6.76
N LYS A 96 3.17 19.63 7.51
CA LYS A 96 3.92 20.71 8.18
C LYS A 96 4.57 21.69 7.21
N SER A 97 5.10 21.22 6.09
CA SER A 97 5.78 22.09 5.13
C SER A 97 4.80 22.90 4.28
N THR A 98 3.59 22.40 4.04
CA THR A 98 2.57 23.08 3.24
C THR A 98 1.61 23.94 4.06
N GLY A 99 1.56 23.75 5.39
CA GLY A 99 0.59 24.43 6.25
C GLY A 99 -0.85 23.94 6.07
N THR A 100 -1.04 22.78 5.45
CA THR A 100 -2.36 22.20 5.20
C THR A 100 -3.06 21.83 6.52
N THR A 101 -4.34 22.16 6.65
CA THR A 101 -5.20 21.74 7.76
C THR A 101 -6.38 20.93 7.24
N LEU A 102 -6.98 20.12 8.10
CA LEU A 102 -8.32 19.59 7.84
C LEU A 102 -9.31 20.75 8.07
N GLU A 103 -10.26 20.93 7.15
CA GLU A 103 -11.37 21.88 7.31
C GLU A 103 -12.33 21.46 8.44
#